data_AF-A0AAJ2N898-F1
#
_entry.id   AF-A0AAJ2N898-F1
#
_cell.length_a   1.000
_cell.length_b   1.000
_cell.length_c   1.000
_cell.angle_alpha   90.00
_cell.angle_beta   90.00
_cell.angle_gamma   90.00
#
_symmetry.space_group_name_H-M   'P 1'
#
loop_
_entity.id
_entity.type
_entity.pdbx_description
1 polymer ?
#
loop_
_entity_poly.entity_id
_entity_poly.type
_entity_poly.pdbx_seq_one_letter_code
_entity_poly.pdbx_strand_id
1 'polypeptide(L)'
;MITNSGMRMEKPRGDRYAAYILSKLSGAGFSLFVFFAMFVLPKMDLYAYSEQFANSAYWKIFFGYGIACSVIIDLITIKLGRLKVLSRILLHAIAGNLFFLGLEVSMSSFLIGMFGSFLALFFFWGTYAYPIICGRKLAPYLFSVIIPSILLLIAIIDFTTKSNWVEEHTANTYTADFDYFHGKHEIPIQVSQGDVITLSIYVRNKNSGGHGFHIKDERGNHVGMEPDGDSSVKLYAQKSEIYDVTVTGDKLQGGFTLAWRIERRT
;
A
#
# COMPACT_ATOMS: atom_id res chain seq x y z
N MET A 1 51.63 27.16 -34.46
CA MET A 1 50.64 26.07 -34.50
C MET A 1 50.17 25.84 -33.07
N ILE A 2 49.11 26.53 -32.66
CA ILE A 2 48.61 26.50 -31.27
C ILE A 2 47.48 25.48 -31.24
N THR A 3 47.73 24.33 -30.61
CA THR A 3 46.78 23.23 -30.50
C THR A 3 45.73 23.56 -29.43
N ASN A 4 44.49 23.48 -29.89
CA ASN A 4 43.26 23.82 -29.21
C ASN A 4 43.10 23.01 -27.90
N SER A 5 43.07 23.69 -26.75
CA SER A 5 42.67 23.12 -25.47
C SER A 5 41.16 22.89 -25.49
N GLY A 6 40.75 21.64 -25.73
CA GLY A 6 39.36 21.24 -25.65
C GLY A 6 38.76 21.60 -24.29
N MET A 7 37.86 22.58 -24.28
CA MET A 7 36.98 22.86 -23.14
C MET A 7 36.20 21.59 -22.80
N ARG A 8 36.58 20.91 -21.71
CA ARG A 8 35.67 19.99 -21.02
C ARG A 8 34.51 20.83 -20.50
N MET A 9 33.41 20.82 -21.25
CA MET A 9 32.12 21.35 -20.79
C MET A 9 31.77 20.65 -19.49
N GLU A 10 31.94 21.34 -18.37
CA GLU A 10 31.51 20.88 -17.06
C GLU A 10 29.98 20.69 -17.14
N LYS A 11 29.49 19.47 -16.89
CA LYS A 11 28.04 19.20 -16.93
C LYS A 11 27.28 20.21 -16.07
N PRO A 12 26.19 20.81 -16.58
CA PRO A 12 25.46 21.85 -15.88
C PRO A 12 25.01 21.37 -14.50
N ARG A 13 25.00 22.29 -13.52
CA ARG A 13 24.63 22.01 -12.12
C ARG A 13 23.31 21.24 -11.99
N GLY A 14 22.34 21.51 -12.89
CA GLY A 14 21.05 20.82 -12.97
C GLY A 14 21.14 19.30 -13.16
N ASP A 15 22.11 18.82 -13.95
CA ASP A 15 22.31 17.38 -14.17
C ASP A 15 22.70 16.65 -12.89
N ARG A 16 23.41 17.33 -11.98
CA ARG A 16 23.85 16.75 -10.70
C ARG A 16 22.68 16.63 -9.73
N TYR A 17 21.78 17.61 -9.69
CA TYR A 17 20.57 17.55 -8.86
C TYR A 17 19.58 16.51 -9.38
N ALA A 18 19.35 16.46 -10.69
CA ALA A 18 18.50 15.46 -11.31
C ALA A 18 19.01 14.04 -11.05
N ALA A 19 20.33 13.80 -11.22
CA ALA A 19 20.94 12.52 -10.91
C ALA A 19 20.83 12.15 -9.42
N TYR A 20 20.93 13.12 -8.52
CA TYR A 20 20.75 12.89 -7.09
C TYR A 20 19.31 12.46 -6.76
N ILE A 21 18.31 13.21 -7.23
CA ILE A 21 16.90 12.87 -7.03
C ILE A 21 16.59 11.50 -7.62
N LEU A 22 17.06 11.23 -8.84
CA LEU A 22 16.88 9.95 -9.52
C LEU A 22 17.52 8.80 -8.73
N SER A 23 18.68 9.02 -8.08
CA SER A 23 19.28 8.00 -7.20
C SER A 23 18.41 7.67 -5.98
N LYS A 24 17.74 8.67 -5.39
CA LYS A 24 16.83 8.44 -4.24
C LYS A 24 15.56 7.75 -4.66
N LEU A 25 14.98 8.14 -5.80
CA LEU A 25 13.83 7.46 -6.40
C LEU A 25 14.15 6.01 -6.76
N SER A 26 15.35 5.76 -7.30
CA SER A 26 15.85 4.41 -7.58
C SER A 26 15.94 3.57 -6.32
N GLY A 27 16.46 4.13 -5.22
CA GLY A 27 16.47 3.48 -3.91
C GLY A 27 15.07 3.10 -3.42
N ALA A 28 14.13 4.05 -3.48
CA ALA A 28 12.75 3.86 -3.07
C ALA A 28 12.05 2.77 -3.90
N GLY A 29 12.11 2.90 -5.23
CA GLY A 29 11.45 1.97 -6.14
C GLY A 29 12.10 0.59 -6.16
N PHE A 30 13.41 0.47 -5.96
CA PHE A 30 14.07 -0.83 -5.82
C PHE A 30 13.68 -1.53 -4.51
N SER A 31 13.63 -0.80 -3.38
CA SER A 31 13.16 -1.35 -2.12
C SER A 31 11.69 -1.80 -2.20
N LEU A 32 10.83 -0.98 -2.84
CA LEU A 32 9.43 -1.33 -3.12
C LEU A 32 9.33 -2.58 -4.01
N PHE A 33 10.17 -2.68 -5.05
CA PHE A 33 10.22 -3.85 -5.91
C PHE A 33 10.63 -5.12 -5.15
N VAL A 34 11.60 -5.03 -4.24
CA VAL A 34 12.00 -6.18 -3.41
C VAL A 34 10.88 -6.57 -2.45
N PHE A 35 10.22 -5.60 -1.83
CA PHE A 35 9.04 -5.85 -1.00
C PHE A 35 7.95 -6.60 -1.80
N PHE A 36 7.66 -6.15 -3.02
CA PHE A 36 6.76 -6.83 -3.94
C PHE A 36 7.27 -8.25 -4.30
N ALA A 37 8.53 -8.39 -4.67
CA ALA A 37 9.08 -9.69 -5.05
C ALA A 37 8.99 -10.73 -3.92
N MET A 38 9.16 -10.30 -2.66
CA MET A 38 9.13 -11.18 -1.50
C MET A 38 7.72 -11.58 -1.06
N PHE A 39 6.83 -10.60 -0.91
CA PHE A 39 5.52 -10.84 -0.28
C PHE A 39 4.40 -11.05 -1.29
N VAL A 40 4.58 -10.52 -2.49
CA VAL A 40 3.55 -10.49 -3.50
C VAL A 40 3.74 -11.65 -4.47
N LEU A 41 4.85 -11.76 -5.22
CA LEU A 41 5.01 -12.78 -6.28
C LEU A 41 4.61 -14.23 -5.91
N PRO A 42 4.83 -14.75 -4.68
CA PRO A 42 4.49 -16.13 -4.36
C PRO A 42 3.00 -16.49 -4.45
N LYS A 43 2.08 -15.53 -4.27
CA LYS A 43 0.63 -15.83 -4.20
C LYS A 43 -0.10 -15.74 -5.55
N MET A 44 0.50 -15.09 -6.56
CA MET A 44 -0.08 -14.75 -7.87
C MET A 44 -1.54 -14.25 -7.82
N ASP A 45 -1.86 -13.43 -6.82
CA ASP A 45 -3.19 -12.88 -6.54
C ASP A 45 -3.25 -11.39 -6.87
N LEU A 46 -3.64 -11.07 -8.11
CA LEU A 46 -3.64 -9.69 -8.62
C LEU A 46 -4.59 -8.76 -7.87
N TYR A 47 -5.71 -9.27 -7.36
CA TYR A 47 -6.66 -8.47 -6.59
C TYR A 47 -6.08 -8.06 -5.23
N ALA A 48 -5.50 -9.01 -4.49
CA ALA A 48 -4.86 -8.69 -3.22
C ALA A 48 -3.70 -7.68 -3.40
N TYR A 49 -3.05 -7.67 -4.56
CA TYR A 49 -1.97 -6.73 -4.86
C TYR A 49 -2.49 -5.35 -5.24
N SER A 50 -3.52 -5.25 -6.07
CA SER A 50 -4.09 -3.95 -6.43
C SER A 50 -4.57 -3.22 -5.17
N GLU A 51 -5.25 -3.92 -4.26
CA GLU A 51 -5.69 -3.35 -2.97
C GLU A 51 -4.50 -2.94 -2.07
N GLN A 52 -3.42 -3.73 -2.03
CA GLN A 52 -2.21 -3.35 -1.28
C GLN A 52 -1.55 -2.09 -1.87
N PHE A 53 -1.42 -1.98 -3.19
CA PHE A 53 -0.79 -0.82 -3.83
C PHE A 53 -1.69 0.41 -3.88
N ALA A 54 -3.01 0.24 -3.79
CA ALA A 54 -3.95 1.35 -3.63
C ALA A 54 -3.76 2.04 -2.25
N ASN A 55 -3.20 1.34 -1.26
CA ASN A 55 -2.96 1.94 0.05
C ASN A 55 -1.81 2.96 0.02
N SER A 56 -2.16 4.24 0.18
CA SER A 56 -1.23 5.36 0.18
C SER A 56 -0.12 5.28 1.24
N ALA A 57 -0.30 4.49 2.31
CA ALA A 57 0.69 4.33 3.38
C ALA A 57 1.99 3.74 2.85
N TYR A 58 1.94 2.71 1.99
CA TYR A 58 3.15 2.11 1.42
C TYR A 58 3.95 3.13 0.62
N TRP A 59 3.29 3.92 -0.23
CA TRP A 59 3.94 4.97 -1.01
C TRP A 59 4.58 6.04 -0.12
N LYS A 60 3.88 6.48 0.93
CA LYS A 60 4.42 7.43 1.91
C LYS A 60 5.64 6.87 2.66
N ILE A 61 5.66 5.57 2.97
CA ILE A 61 6.80 4.93 3.65
C ILE A 61 8.01 4.85 2.71
N PHE A 62 7.87 4.29 1.51
CA PHE A 62 9.02 4.09 0.62
C PHE A 62 9.54 5.39 0.00
N PHE A 63 8.64 6.24 -0.52
CA PHE A 63 9.02 7.46 -1.23
C PHE A 63 9.05 8.70 -0.34
N GLY A 64 8.25 8.75 0.73
CA GLY A 64 8.30 9.85 1.70
C GLY A 64 9.39 9.62 2.74
N TYR A 65 9.15 8.68 3.65
CA TYR A 65 10.04 8.41 4.78
C TYR A 65 11.42 7.92 4.32
N GLY A 66 11.49 6.94 3.41
CA GLY A 66 12.75 6.38 2.93
C GLY A 66 13.67 7.43 2.28
N ILE A 67 13.12 8.29 1.42
CA ILE A 67 13.89 9.38 0.79
C ILE A 67 14.34 10.41 1.83
N ALA A 68 13.44 10.84 2.73
CA ALA A 68 13.77 11.79 3.78
C ALA A 68 14.92 11.29 4.67
N CYS A 69 14.85 10.04 5.14
CA CYS A 69 15.92 9.42 5.90
C CYS A 69 17.24 9.36 5.13
N SER A 70 17.19 8.98 3.84
CA SER A 70 18.41 8.90 3.03
C SER A 70 19.07 10.27 2.83
N VAL A 71 18.28 11.34 2.68
CA VAL A 71 18.81 12.72 2.62
C VAL A 71 19.45 13.13 3.95
N ILE A 72 18.79 12.84 5.08
CA ILE A 72 19.34 13.12 6.42
C ILE A 72 20.67 12.37 6.62
N ILE A 73 20.75 11.10 6.21
CA ILE A 73 21.97 10.30 6.31
C ILE A 73 23.10 10.88 5.45
N ASP A 74 22.80 11.37 4.25
CA ASP A 74 23.80 12.06 3.42
C ASP A 74 24.31 13.34 4.11
N LEU A 75 23.42 14.14 4.70
CA LEU A 75 23.78 15.37 5.42
C LEU A 75 24.67 15.08 6.64
N ILE A 76 24.31 14.07 7.44
CA ILE A 76 25.12 13.59 8.57
C ILE A 76 26.50 13.15 8.08
N THR A 77 26.53 12.43 6.96
CA THR A 77 27.78 11.92 6.40
C THR A 77 28.71 13.02 5.87
N ILE A 78 28.14 14.09 5.31
CA ILE A 78 28.90 15.27 4.87
C ILE A 78 29.47 15.99 6.09
N LYS A 79 28.65 16.21 7.13
CA LYS A 79 29.04 16.93 8.35
C LYS A 79 30.12 16.22 9.16
N LEU A 80 30.09 14.89 9.22
CA LEU A 80 31.04 14.08 10.00
C LEU A 80 32.29 13.65 9.21
N GLY A 81 32.60 14.29 8.08
CA GLY A 81 33.85 14.05 7.34
C GLY A 81 33.89 12.71 6.62
N ARG A 82 32.92 12.44 5.73
CA ARG A 82 32.81 11.23 4.89
C ARG A 82 32.96 9.93 5.70
N LEU A 83 31.91 9.58 6.42
CA LEU A 83 31.76 8.27 7.06
C LEU A 83 32.07 7.12 6.11
N LYS A 84 32.69 6.06 6.64
CA LYS A 84 32.93 4.79 5.94
C LYS A 84 31.61 4.19 5.48
N VAL A 85 31.65 3.41 4.40
CA VAL A 85 30.48 2.73 3.81
C VAL A 85 29.69 1.95 4.86
N LEU A 86 30.38 1.26 5.78
CA LEU A 86 29.74 0.50 6.87
C LEU A 86 28.85 1.37 7.76
N SER A 87 29.30 2.59 8.12
CA SER A 87 28.51 3.51 8.94
C SER A 87 27.25 3.96 8.22
N ARG A 88 27.30 4.16 6.89
CA ARG A 88 26.10 4.51 6.10
C ARG A 88 25.10 3.36 6.07
N ILE A 89 25.58 2.13 5.93
CA ILE A 89 24.77 0.91 5.98
C ILE A 89 24.06 0.81 7.33
N LEU A 90 24.80 0.97 8.43
CA LEU A 90 24.24 0.95 9.78
C LEU A 90 23.21 2.05 10.00
N LEU A 91 23.47 3.27 9.53
CA LEU A 91 22.50 4.38 9.62
C LEU A 91 21.21 4.08 8.85
N HIS A 92 21.28 3.44 7.68
CA HIS A 92 20.08 3.03 6.95
C HIS A 92 19.32 1.92 7.69
N ALA A 93 20.02 0.91 8.22
CA ALA A 93 19.41 -0.14 9.02
C ALA A 93 18.70 0.43 10.26
N ILE A 94 19.37 1.33 11.00
CA ILE A 94 18.79 2.02 12.15
C ILE A 94 17.55 2.82 11.75
N ALA A 95 17.62 3.59 10.66
CA ALA A 95 16.49 4.37 10.15
C ALA A 95 15.30 3.47 9.76
N GLY A 96 15.56 2.29 9.19
CA GLY A 96 14.53 1.30 8.88
C GLY A 96 13.81 0.76 10.12
N ASN A 97 14.52 0.55 11.23
CA ASN A 97 13.93 0.15 12.50
C ASN A 97 13.15 1.29 13.17
N LEU A 98 13.75 2.48 13.17
CA LEU A 98 13.26 3.65 13.91
C LEU A 98 11.84 4.06 13.51
N PHE A 99 11.44 3.83 12.25
CA PHE A 99 10.08 4.10 11.79
C PHE A 99 9.03 3.39 12.65
N PHE A 100 9.23 2.11 12.94
CA PHE A 100 8.26 1.29 13.67
C PHE A 100 8.32 1.55 15.18
N LEU A 101 9.53 1.76 15.71
CA LEU A 101 9.69 2.16 17.13
C LEU A 101 9.08 3.54 17.43
N GLY A 102 9.03 4.44 16.44
CA GLY A 102 8.41 5.76 16.58
C GLY A 102 6.87 5.72 16.64
N LEU A 103 6.24 4.63 16.19
CA LEU A 103 4.79 4.44 16.28
C LEU A 103 4.39 3.87 17.64
N GLU A 104 5.08 2.83 18.09
CA GLU A 104 4.83 2.20 19.38
C GLU A 104 6.10 1.49 19.87
N VAL A 105 6.45 1.66 21.14
CA VAL A 105 7.61 0.99 21.74
C VAL A 105 7.17 -0.34 22.33
N SER A 106 7.17 -1.39 21.49
CA SER A 106 6.82 -2.76 21.89
C SER A 106 7.77 -3.78 21.26
N MET A 107 7.78 -5.02 21.79
CA MET A 107 8.53 -6.12 21.20
C MET A 107 8.09 -6.38 19.74
N SER A 108 6.79 -6.28 19.48
CA SER A 108 6.21 -6.42 18.13
C SER A 108 6.76 -5.37 17.18
N SER A 109 6.81 -4.10 17.60
CA SER A 109 7.38 -3.02 16.79
C SER A 109 8.86 -3.20 16.50
N PHE A 110 9.63 -3.75 17.46
CA PHE A 110 11.03 -4.07 17.24
C PHE A 110 11.21 -5.20 16.20
N LEU A 111 10.40 -6.27 16.29
CA LEU A 111 10.42 -7.37 15.33
C LEU A 111 10.05 -6.89 13.92
N ILE A 112 9.00 -6.06 13.78
CA ILE A 112 8.62 -5.45 12.51
C ILE A 112 9.71 -4.47 12.02
N GLY A 113 10.34 -3.73 12.94
CA GLY A 113 11.45 -2.84 12.67
C GLY A 113 12.67 -3.54 12.06
N MET A 114 12.92 -4.81 12.38
CA MET A 114 13.97 -5.59 11.72
C MET A 114 13.68 -5.82 10.23
N PHE A 115 12.40 -6.03 9.85
CA PHE A 115 12.01 -6.06 8.45
C PHE A 115 12.21 -4.70 7.77
N GLY A 116 11.84 -3.60 8.47
CA GLY A 116 12.13 -2.24 8.00
C GLY A 116 13.63 -2.01 7.77
N SER A 117 14.47 -2.51 8.68
CA SER A 117 15.93 -2.43 8.58
C SER A 117 16.46 -3.18 7.36
N PHE A 118 15.93 -4.38 7.12
CA PHE A 118 16.26 -5.19 5.95
C PHE A 118 15.89 -4.50 4.64
N LEU A 119 14.67 -3.94 4.53
CA LEU A 119 14.23 -3.17 3.36
C LEU A 119 15.05 -1.90 3.13
N ALA A 120 15.49 -1.24 4.21
CA ALA A 120 16.35 -0.07 4.14
C ALA A 120 17.76 -0.39 3.57
N LEU A 121 18.24 -1.63 3.69
CA LEU A 121 19.46 -2.08 3.02
C LEU A 121 19.28 -2.18 1.50
N PHE A 122 18.13 -2.65 1.02
CA PHE A 122 17.83 -2.60 -0.41
C PHE A 122 17.66 -1.16 -0.89
N PHE A 123 17.05 -0.28 -0.09
CA PHE A 123 17.00 1.15 -0.40
C PHE A 123 18.41 1.72 -0.58
N PHE A 124 19.30 1.45 0.39
CA PHE A 124 20.71 1.84 0.33
C PHE A 124 21.36 1.31 -0.95
N TRP A 125 21.18 0.03 -1.25
CA TRP A 125 21.72 -0.59 -2.45
C TRP A 125 21.18 0.08 -3.73
N GLY A 126 19.88 0.27 -3.86
CA GLY A 126 19.26 0.94 -5.01
C GLY A 126 19.70 2.40 -5.17
N THR A 127 20.09 3.06 -4.08
CA THR A 127 20.59 4.45 -4.07
C THR A 127 22.07 4.55 -4.46
N TYR A 128 22.94 3.71 -3.89
CA TYR A 128 24.40 3.84 -4.03
C TYR A 128 25.02 2.84 -5.02
N ALA A 129 24.32 1.77 -5.40
CA ALA A 129 24.68 0.95 -6.56
C ALA A 129 24.28 1.63 -7.89
N TYR A 130 23.47 2.69 -7.82
CA TYR A 130 23.06 3.54 -8.94
C TYR A 130 24.20 3.89 -9.92
N PRO A 131 25.42 4.27 -9.50
CA PRO A 131 26.52 4.59 -10.42
C PRO A 131 27.13 3.37 -11.12
N ILE A 132 27.15 2.19 -10.46
CA ILE A 132 27.66 0.93 -11.01
C ILE A 132 26.67 0.39 -12.06
N ILE A 133 25.38 0.55 -11.77
CA ILE A 133 24.26 0.23 -12.65
C ILE A 133 24.15 1.23 -13.82
N CYS A 134 24.50 2.51 -13.61
CA CYS A 134 24.55 3.56 -14.63
C CYS A 134 25.55 3.35 -15.77
N GLY A 135 26.45 2.35 -15.68
CA GLY A 135 27.16 1.85 -16.87
C GLY A 135 26.19 1.43 -17.99
N ARG A 136 24.93 1.10 -17.63
CA ARG A 136 23.78 0.90 -18.51
C ARG A 136 22.80 2.07 -18.34
N LYS A 137 22.67 2.93 -19.36
CA LYS A 137 21.88 4.18 -19.33
C LYS A 137 20.41 4.04 -18.88
N LEU A 138 19.82 2.84 -18.94
CA LEU A 138 18.38 2.61 -18.72
C LEU A 138 18.00 2.10 -17.32
N ALA A 139 18.91 1.41 -16.63
CA ALA A 139 18.56 0.71 -15.40
C ALA A 139 18.13 1.62 -14.22
N PRO A 140 18.62 2.87 -14.08
CA PRO A 140 18.08 3.75 -13.05
C PRO A 140 16.65 4.24 -13.31
N TYR A 141 16.26 4.39 -14.57
CA TYR A 141 14.88 4.74 -14.94
C TYR A 141 13.92 3.58 -14.68
N LEU A 142 14.40 2.34 -14.78
CA LEU A 142 13.62 1.14 -14.49
C LEU A 142 13.05 1.17 -13.07
N PHE A 143 13.92 1.32 -12.06
CA PHE A 143 13.50 1.32 -10.66
C PHE A 143 12.90 2.65 -10.20
N SER A 144 13.33 3.78 -10.77
CA SER A 144 12.83 5.09 -10.33
C SER A 144 11.46 5.44 -10.91
N VAL A 145 11.16 4.98 -12.13
CA VAL A 145 9.99 5.42 -12.89
C VAL A 145 9.16 4.23 -13.37
N ILE A 146 9.76 3.31 -14.13
CA ILE A 146 8.99 2.27 -14.83
C ILE A 146 8.29 1.34 -13.85
N ILE A 147 9.02 0.73 -12.91
CA ILE A 147 8.44 -0.21 -11.94
C ILE A 147 7.40 0.47 -11.06
N PRO A 148 7.68 1.63 -10.41
CA PRO A 148 6.65 2.34 -9.65
C PRO A 148 5.40 2.67 -10.48
N SER A 149 5.57 3.08 -11.75
CA SER A 149 4.43 3.38 -12.64
C SER A 149 3.60 2.13 -12.94
N ILE A 150 4.23 0.98 -13.19
CA ILE A 150 3.52 -0.29 -13.41
C ILE A 150 2.74 -0.68 -12.14
N LEU A 151 3.34 -0.54 -10.95
CA LEU A 151 2.67 -0.85 -9.69
C LEU A 151 1.48 0.10 -9.42
N LEU A 152 1.60 1.38 -9.80
CA LEU A 152 0.47 2.33 -9.76
C LEU A 152 -0.64 1.95 -10.74
N LEU A 153 -0.29 1.48 -11.95
CA LEU A 153 -1.29 0.99 -12.90
C LEU A 153 -2.02 -0.25 -12.35
N ILE A 154 -1.30 -1.16 -11.69
CA ILE A 154 -1.92 -2.31 -11.01
C ILE A 154 -2.84 -1.82 -9.87
N ALA A 155 -2.45 -0.79 -9.12
CA ALA A 155 -3.23 -0.25 -8.00
C ALA A 155 -4.61 0.31 -8.40
N ILE A 156 -4.78 0.76 -9.65
CA ILE A 156 -6.02 1.38 -10.12
C ILE A 156 -6.94 0.41 -10.88
N ILE A 157 -6.45 -0.77 -11.25
CA ILE A 157 -7.24 -1.77 -11.97
C ILE A 157 -8.00 -2.62 -10.93
N ASP A 158 -9.30 -2.77 -11.14
CA ASP A 158 -10.11 -3.74 -10.39
C ASP A 158 -9.93 -5.13 -11.01
N PHE A 159 -9.34 -6.05 -10.24
CA PHE A 159 -9.15 -7.45 -10.61
C PHE A 159 -10.22 -8.38 -10.02
N THR A 160 -11.33 -7.82 -9.53
CA THR A 160 -12.45 -8.59 -9.02
C THR A 160 -12.96 -9.58 -10.06
N THR A 161 -13.01 -10.85 -9.68
CA THR A 161 -13.52 -11.94 -10.50
C THR A 161 -14.76 -12.53 -9.85
N LYS A 162 -15.86 -12.58 -10.61
CA LYS A 162 -17.15 -13.17 -10.20
C LYS A 162 -17.61 -14.14 -11.27
N SER A 163 -18.06 -15.33 -10.87
CA SER A 163 -18.58 -16.36 -11.77
C SER A 163 -19.96 -16.83 -11.32
N ASN A 164 -20.89 -16.95 -12.27
CA ASN A 164 -22.29 -17.34 -12.03
C ASN A 164 -22.94 -16.57 -10.87
N TRP A 165 -22.70 -15.26 -10.85
CA TRP A 165 -23.21 -14.36 -9.82
C TRP A 165 -24.70 -14.09 -10.03
N VAL A 166 -25.51 -14.53 -9.07
CA VAL A 166 -26.96 -14.28 -9.02
C VAL A 166 -27.23 -13.47 -7.77
N GLU A 167 -27.86 -12.31 -7.94
CA GLU A 167 -28.16 -11.39 -6.84
C GLU A 167 -29.65 -11.11 -6.73
N GLU A 168 -30.11 -10.99 -5.48
CA GLU A 168 -31.46 -10.59 -5.12
C GLU A 168 -31.39 -9.46 -4.10
N HIS A 169 -32.12 -8.38 -4.38
CA HIS A 169 -32.14 -7.19 -3.55
C HIS A 169 -33.58 -6.88 -3.11
N THR A 170 -33.76 -6.66 -1.81
CA THR A 170 -34.99 -6.15 -1.21
C THR A 170 -34.73 -4.79 -0.56
N ALA A 171 -35.70 -4.23 0.18
CA ALA A 171 -35.48 -2.97 0.88
C ALA A 171 -34.37 -3.02 1.93
N ASN A 172 -34.20 -4.17 2.60
CA ASN A 172 -33.36 -4.32 3.80
C ASN A 172 -32.43 -5.54 3.73
N THR A 173 -32.39 -6.25 2.60
CA THR A 173 -31.56 -7.44 2.43
C THR A 173 -30.95 -7.48 1.05
N TYR A 174 -29.72 -7.96 0.97
CA TYR A 174 -29.02 -8.28 -0.26
C TYR A 174 -28.51 -9.72 -0.16
N THR A 175 -28.87 -10.57 -1.12
CA THR A 175 -28.38 -11.94 -1.20
C THR A 175 -27.64 -12.12 -2.52
N ALA A 176 -26.49 -12.77 -2.47
CA ALA A 176 -25.77 -13.23 -3.65
C ALA A 176 -25.40 -14.70 -3.53
N ASP A 177 -25.58 -15.45 -4.61
CA ASP A 177 -25.04 -16.79 -4.81
C ASP A 177 -24.10 -16.77 -6.01
N PHE A 178 -22.99 -17.49 -5.92
CA PHE A 178 -21.93 -17.51 -6.92
C PHE A 178 -21.10 -18.80 -6.86
N ASP A 179 -20.60 -19.19 -8.01
CA ASP A 179 -19.68 -20.33 -8.11
C ASP A 179 -18.24 -19.93 -7.78
N TYR A 180 -17.89 -18.65 -7.95
CA TYR A 180 -16.58 -18.13 -7.62
C TYR A 180 -16.63 -16.63 -7.37
N PHE A 181 -16.04 -16.17 -6.27
CA PHE A 181 -15.86 -14.76 -5.93
C PHE A 181 -14.46 -14.53 -5.36
N HIS A 182 -13.69 -13.69 -6.05
CA HIS A 182 -12.38 -13.26 -5.61
C HIS A 182 -12.22 -11.78 -5.93
N GLY A 183 -12.35 -10.92 -4.92
CA GLY A 183 -12.46 -9.49 -5.13
C GLY A 183 -13.30 -8.79 -4.07
N LYS A 184 -13.95 -7.70 -4.46
CA LYS A 184 -14.90 -6.94 -3.65
C LYS A 184 -16.26 -6.78 -4.32
N HIS A 185 -17.28 -6.55 -3.52
CA HIS A 185 -18.58 -6.09 -3.97
C HIS A 185 -19.13 -5.07 -2.99
N GLU A 186 -19.57 -3.93 -3.51
CA GLU A 186 -20.06 -2.80 -2.72
C GLU A 186 -21.59 -2.75 -2.79
N ILE A 187 -22.21 -2.66 -1.61
CA ILE A 187 -23.66 -2.58 -1.45
C ILE A 187 -23.98 -1.23 -0.79
N PRO A 188 -24.55 -0.27 -1.53
CA PRO A 188 -24.81 1.07 -1.02
C PRO A 188 -26.04 1.08 -0.12
N ILE A 189 -25.92 1.69 1.08
CA ILE A 189 -27.02 1.87 2.02
C ILE A 189 -27.18 3.36 2.32
N GLN A 190 -28.31 3.93 1.90
CA GLN A 190 -28.67 5.33 2.18
C GLN A 190 -29.15 5.48 3.63
N VAL A 191 -28.50 6.37 4.39
CA VAL A 191 -28.86 6.62 5.80
C VAL A 191 -28.93 8.11 6.10
N SER A 192 -29.67 8.45 7.16
CA SER A 192 -29.76 9.82 7.66
C SER A 192 -28.87 10.01 8.88
N GLN A 193 -28.42 11.25 9.10
CA GLN A 193 -27.70 11.64 10.31
C GLN A 193 -28.50 11.25 11.56
N GLY A 194 -27.83 10.58 12.51
CA GLY A 194 -28.43 10.13 13.76
C GLY A 194 -29.07 8.74 13.70
N ASP A 195 -29.19 8.14 12.51
CA ASP A 195 -29.65 6.76 12.38
C ASP A 195 -28.62 5.78 13.00
N VAL A 196 -29.14 4.71 13.61
CA VAL A 196 -28.35 3.55 14.04
C VAL A 196 -28.61 2.41 13.07
N ILE A 197 -27.55 1.88 12.47
CA ILE A 197 -27.64 0.80 11.49
C ILE A 197 -27.09 -0.47 12.14
N THR A 198 -27.92 -1.50 12.22
CA THR A 198 -27.46 -2.85 12.58
C THR A 198 -27.34 -3.67 11.31
N LEU A 199 -26.15 -4.21 11.07
CA LEU A 199 -25.82 -5.05 9.92
C LEU A 199 -25.60 -6.48 10.39
N SER A 200 -26.15 -7.45 9.67
CA SER A 200 -25.90 -8.87 9.86
C SER A 200 -25.44 -9.48 8.55
N ILE A 201 -24.28 -10.14 8.55
CA ILE A 201 -23.76 -10.82 7.36
C ILE A 201 -23.63 -12.31 7.64
N TYR A 202 -24.19 -13.11 6.74
CA TYR A 202 -24.09 -14.55 6.77
C TYR A 202 -23.45 -15.04 5.48
N VAL A 203 -22.29 -15.70 5.58
CA VAL A 203 -21.55 -16.23 4.43
C VAL A 203 -21.70 -17.75 4.36
N ARG A 204 -22.25 -18.23 3.25
CA ARG A 204 -22.29 -19.65 2.88
C ARG A 204 -20.99 -20.00 2.18
N ASN A 205 -20.00 -20.48 2.92
CA ASN A 205 -18.69 -20.84 2.38
C ASN A 205 -18.60 -22.34 2.09
N LYS A 206 -18.55 -22.72 0.81
CA LYS A 206 -18.52 -24.14 0.37
C LYS A 206 -17.11 -24.72 0.25
N ASN A 207 -16.07 -23.89 0.19
CA ASN A 207 -14.72 -24.31 -0.16
C ASN A 207 -13.63 -23.77 0.79
N SER A 208 -14.02 -23.25 1.95
CA SER A 208 -13.12 -22.61 2.92
C SER A 208 -12.35 -21.41 2.35
N GLY A 209 -12.89 -20.73 1.33
CA GLY A 209 -12.32 -19.48 0.81
C GLY A 209 -12.35 -18.36 1.84
N GLY A 210 -11.42 -17.41 1.73
CA GLY A 210 -11.39 -16.25 2.62
C GLY A 210 -12.58 -15.33 2.36
N HIS A 211 -13.06 -14.66 3.40
CA HIS A 211 -14.12 -13.65 3.28
C HIS A 211 -13.99 -12.61 4.39
N GLY A 212 -14.58 -11.45 4.15
CA GLY A 212 -14.66 -10.39 5.12
C GLY A 212 -15.62 -9.31 4.66
N PHE A 213 -15.78 -8.29 5.49
CA PHE A 213 -16.49 -7.09 5.10
C PHE A 213 -15.94 -5.88 5.84
N HIS A 214 -16.19 -4.71 5.28
CA HIS A 214 -15.95 -3.43 5.92
C HIS A 214 -16.94 -2.41 5.38
N ILE A 215 -17.05 -1.26 6.05
CA ILE A 215 -17.94 -0.19 5.65
C ILE A 215 -17.10 1.04 5.32
N LYS A 216 -17.45 1.72 4.22
CA LYS A 216 -16.88 3.01 3.83
C LYS A 216 -17.95 4.09 3.80
N ASP A 217 -17.54 5.31 4.14
CA ASP A 217 -18.33 6.53 3.92
C ASP A 217 -18.31 6.94 2.44
N GLU A 218 -19.07 7.97 2.05
CA GLU A 218 -19.15 8.44 0.65
C GLU A 218 -17.79 8.94 0.11
N ARG A 219 -16.84 9.24 1.01
CA ARG A 219 -15.48 9.66 0.68
C ARG A 219 -14.50 8.49 0.58
N GLY A 220 -14.98 7.26 0.78
CA GLY A 220 -14.17 6.04 0.76
C GLY A 220 -13.36 5.77 2.03
N ASN A 221 -13.61 6.50 3.13
CA ASN A 221 -12.93 6.26 4.41
C ASN A 221 -13.58 5.11 5.16
N HIS A 222 -12.77 4.28 5.80
CA HIS A 222 -13.27 3.23 6.68
C HIS A 222 -14.01 3.82 7.89
N VAL A 223 -15.15 3.23 8.21
CA VAL A 223 -15.99 3.66 9.32
C VAL A 223 -15.93 2.64 10.45
N GLY A 224 -15.84 3.15 11.69
CA GLY A 224 -15.81 2.31 12.89
C GLY A 224 -17.13 1.58 13.11
N MET A 225 -17.04 0.35 13.59
CA MET A 225 -18.17 -0.52 13.88
C MET A 225 -18.08 -1.03 15.31
N GLU A 226 -19.21 -1.15 15.99
CA GLU A 226 -19.31 -1.77 17.31
C GLU A 226 -19.91 -3.18 17.19
N PRO A 227 -19.35 -4.20 17.85
CA PRO A 227 -19.97 -5.53 17.88
C PRO A 227 -21.37 -5.46 18.50
N ASP A 228 -22.34 -6.13 17.88
CA ASP A 228 -23.73 -6.22 18.36
C ASP A 228 -24.19 -7.68 18.38
N GLY A 229 -23.45 -8.53 19.11
CA GLY A 229 -23.62 -9.98 19.12
C GLY A 229 -22.63 -10.71 18.20
N ASP A 230 -22.87 -12.01 17.96
CA ASP A 230 -21.89 -12.90 17.32
C ASP A 230 -21.73 -12.66 15.80
N SER A 231 -22.75 -12.14 15.13
CA SER A 231 -22.77 -11.98 13.67
C SER A 231 -23.34 -10.64 13.19
N SER A 232 -23.44 -9.68 14.11
CA SER A 232 -23.95 -8.34 13.83
C SER A 232 -23.04 -7.24 14.31
N VAL A 233 -23.07 -6.13 13.59
CA VAL A 233 -22.34 -4.92 13.93
C VAL A 233 -23.26 -3.71 13.87
N LYS A 234 -23.00 -2.74 14.75
CA LYS A 234 -23.67 -1.45 14.78
C LYS A 234 -22.80 -0.35 14.23
N LEU A 235 -23.43 0.53 13.48
CA LEU A 235 -22.87 1.76 12.95
C LEU A 235 -23.77 2.93 13.35
N TYR A 236 -23.16 4.02 13.83
CA TYR A 236 -23.86 5.26 14.13
C TYR A 236 -23.58 6.27 13.03
N ALA A 237 -24.62 6.61 12.26
CA ALA A 237 -24.51 7.54 11.15
C ALA A 237 -24.26 8.97 11.68
N GLN A 238 -23.04 9.48 11.46
CA GLN A 238 -22.67 10.83 11.87
C GLN A 238 -23.19 11.90 10.89
N LYS A 239 -23.51 11.49 9.67
CA LYS A 239 -23.99 12.35 8.58
C LYS A 239 -25.01 11.60 7.74
N SER A 240 -25.87 12.35 7.05
CA SER A 240 -26.74 11.80 6.01
C SER A 240 -25.91 11.60 4.74
N GLU A 241 -25.60 10.35 4.41
CA GLU A 241 -24.78 9.98 3.26
C GLU A 241 -25.07 8.53 2.84
N ILE A 242 -24.39 8.06 1.79
CA ILE A 242 -24.40 6.65 1.39
C ILE A 242 -23.21 5.97 2.06
N TYR A 243 -23.47 4.89 2.80
CA TYR A 243 -22.43 4.01 3.31
C TYR A 243 -22.35 2.77 2.44
N ASP A 244 -21.16 2.46 1.93
CA ASP A 244 -20.91 1.28 1.13
C ASP A 244 -20.47 0.13 2.04
N VAL A 245 -21.30 -0.90 2.12
CA VAL A 245 -20.93 -2.16 2.75
C VAL A 245 -20.16 -2.98 1.71
N THR A 246 -18.84 -3.04 1.86
CA THR A 246 -17.96 -3.79 0.96
C THR A 246 -17.77 -5.20 1.49
N VAL A 247 -18.30 -6.18 0.78
CA VAL A 247 -18.05 -7.61 1.03
C VAL A 247 -16.85 -8.05 0.19
N THR A 248 -15.90 -8.75 0.79
CA THR A 248 -14.71 -9.27 0.11
C THR A 248 -14.68 -10.78 0.10
N GLY A 249 -14.14 -11.35 -0.98
CA GLY A 249 -13.93 -12.78 -1.15
C GLY A 249 -12.51 -13.08 -1.60
N ASP A 250 -11.93 -14.16 -1.09
CA ASP A 250 -10.67 -14.73 -1.56
C ASP A 250 -10.92 -16.17 -2.01
N LYS A 251 -11.09 -16.34 -3.33
CA LYS A 251 -11.36 -17.64 -3.98
C LYS A 251 -12.59 -18.32 -3.37
N LEU A 252 -13.59 -17.54 -2.98
CA LEU A 252 -14.77 -17.98 -2.25
C LEU A 252 -15.78 -18.64 -3.20
N GLN A 253 -16.38 -19.75 -2.76
CA GLN A 253 -17.50 -20.40 -3.45
C GLN A 253 -18.71 -20.47 -2.52
N GLY A 254 -19.91 -20.22 -3.05
CA GLY A 254 -21.15 -20.31 -2.30
C GLY A 254 -21.98 -19.04 -2.42
N GLY A 255 -22.13 -18.28 -1.34
CA GLY A 255 -22.97 -17.09 -1.35
C GLY A 255 -22.89 -16.31 -0.05
N PHE A 256 -23.51 -15.13 -0.01
CA PHE A 256 -23.73 -14.41 1.23
C PHE A 256 -25.10 -13.74 1.26
N THR A 257 -25.56 -13.46 2.46
CA THR A 257 -26.75 -12.67 2.73
C THR A 257 -26.35 -11.56 3.70
N LEU A 258 -26.54 -10.32 3.26
CA LEU A 258 -26.43 -9.12 4.07
C LEU A 258 -27.86 -8.66 4.41
N ALA A 259 -28.13 -8.46 5.68
CA ALA A 259 -29.35 -7.83 6.16
C ALA A 259 -29.00 -6.58 6.97
N TRP A 260 -29.82 -5.54 6.85
CA TRP A 260 -29.65 -4.32 7.65
C TRP A 260 -30.97 -3.84 8.22
N ARG A 261 -30.87 -3.17 9.37
CA ARG A 261 -31.97 -2.45 9.99
C ARG A 261 -31.52 -1.06 10.34
N ILE A 262 -32.35 -0.08 9.99
CA ILE A 262 -32.13 1.33 10.30
C ILE A 262 -33.11 1.72 11.41
N GLU A 263 -32.58 2.11 12.56
CA GLU A 263 -33.35 2.65 13.68
C GLU A 263 -33.11 4.16 13.77
N ARG A 264 -34.17 4.94 13.57
CA ARG A 264 -34.08 6.39 13.68
C ARG A 264 -34.07 6.75 15.16
N ARG A 265 -32.97 7.36 15.63
CA ARG A 265 -32.93 7.92 16.98
C ARG A 265 -33.87 9.13 16.99
N THR A 266 -34.96 9.02 17.75
CA THR A 266 -35.90 10.12 17.98
C THR A 266 -35.35 11.07 19.02
#